data_AF-A0A2C6AKU4-F1
#
_entry.id   AF-A0A2C6AKU4-F1
#
_cell.length_a   1.000
_cell.length_b   1.000
_cell.length_c   1.000
_cell.angle_alpha   90.00
_cell.angle_beta   90.00
_cell.angle_gamma   90.00
#
_symmetry.space_group_name_H-M   'P 1'
#
loop_
_entity.id
_entity.type
_entity.pdbx_description
1 polymer ?
#
loop_
_entity_poly.entity_id
_entity_poly.type
_entity_poly.pdbx_seq_one_letter_code
_entity_poly.pdbx_strand_id
1 'polypeptide(L)'
;MAESFLASPMPTQSIPDGVYEEALLSLQRLRLDLASNSSNQARFAEGMQLATAILERLASFGLVSSQLAKPFRSTGAKLLKMALAAGQAEVEAMLAALLSLCKLPLKIFIALASFIKAGGSSEYMRQALEFLSDPTRPQLWQRGLVLRRILQRHNMSPWGFQGTKELYTAFQDAGLYHKFQLPRANEYEIRMAMATMAIEAGDKAFASSEMASIQALTTPDTLQLDVKLQSKLALHEARAGQWDSALGRVEEVGRQVDTGCRSFQALLTLLTHVHCRSQSATEVEQLVRSLVAKYQLIPRPAWVFRVLDMHASRREEEAALSWLQFCGESGLVMDDAFVDGLLVRCRKYWCFSDSWIAKLQKLLVASWAHGPVDEEADRKRAQAHGRKYSGDRLRTAVVDALRDRVSGVRTAVCLVRSAHERGEEVEEALTPLLLARLLGDEDPARVMGEALQMQVRLHDAVYNRAARALMAWGQMEAAADVCRLAARENGSGRLLYSRYNFANLVFAYTGTTRYQALLPLLDEFTSEVLWWRGNRLCKETIKLAMKATVRRVVMDGQDWLRHKTALG
;
A
#
# COMPACT_ATOMS: atom_id res chain seq x y z
N MET A 1 19.24 -25.05 31.67
CA MET A 1 19.42 -23.77 30.94
C MET A 1 18.40 -22.74 31.39
N ALA A 2 17.09 -23.01 31.28
CA ALA A 2 16.07 -22.10 31.79
C ALA A 2 16.18 -21.82 33.31
N GLU A 3 16.45 -22.83 34.14
CA GLU A 3 16.78 -22.64 35.56
C GLU A 3 18.07 -21.83 35.78
N SER A 4 19.10 -22.07 34.97
CA SER A 4 20.37 -21.32 35.00
C SER A 4 20.19 -19.84 34.64
N PHE A 5 19.29 -19.54 33.70
CA PHE A 5 18.91 -18.17 33.38
C PHE A 5 18.21 -17.50 34.57
N LEU A 6 17.27 -18.20 35.21
CA LEU A 6 16.57 -17.70 36.39
C LEU A 6 17.50 -17.51 37.61
N ALA A 7 18.55 -18.33 37.74
CA ALA A 7 19.55 -18.22 38.81
C ALA A 7 20.59 -17.10 38.60
N SER A 8 20.67 -16.51 37.41
CA SER A 8 21.66 -15.45 37.12
C SER A 8 21.30 -14.13 37.82
N PRO A 9 22.27 -13.38 38.39
CA PRO A 9 22.02 -12.14 39.12
C PRO A 9 21.48 -11.02 38.21
N MET A 10 20.69 -10.11 38.78
CA MET A 10 20.07 -8.99 38.05
C MET A 10 21.13 -7.95 37.64
N PRO A 11 21.26 -7.60 36.35
CA PRO A 11 22.15 -6.52 35.93
C PRO A 11 21.62 -5.17 36.45
N THR A 12 22.50 -4.38 37.06
CA THR A 12 22.19 -3.07 37.66
C THR A 12 22.22 -1.90 36.67
N GLN A 13 22.53 -2.15 35.39
CA GLN A 13 22.60 -1.17 34.30
C GLN A 13 21.82 -1.66 33.06
N SER A 14 21.77 -0.83 32.01
CA SER A 14 21.07 -1.09 30.73
C SER A 14 21.15 -2.56 30.31
N ILE A 15 19.99 -3.22 30.20
CA ILE A 15 19.91 -4.66 29.93
C ILE A 15 20.63 -4.97 28.60
N PRO A 16 21.72 -5.77 28.61
CA PRO A 16 22.39 -6.18 27.38
C PRO A 16 21.43 -6.99 26.51
N ASP A 17 21.41 -6.75 25.19
CA ASP A 17 20.60 -7.53 24.24
C ASP A 17 20.84 -9.06 24.39
N GLY A 18 22.02 -9.47 24.86
CA GLY A 18 22.35 -10.87 25.14
C GLY A 18 21.43 -11.56 26.17
N VAL A 19 20.89 -10.82 27.16
CA VAL A 19 19.93 -11.38 28.14
C VAL A 19 18.62 -11.76 27.46
N TYR A 20 18.15 -10.93 26.51
CA TYR A 20 16.96 -11.22 25.72
C TYR A 20 17.20 -12.38 24.74
N GLU A 21 18.40 -12.49 24.16
CA GLU A 21 18.74 -13.61 23.27
C GLU A 21 18.77 -14.96 24.01
N GLU A 22 19.41 -15.01 25.18
CA GLU A 22 19.47 -16.23 26.00
C GLU A 22 18.08 -16.68 26.47
N ALA A 23 17.26 -15.73 26.91
CA ALA A 23 15.89 -16.00 27.31
C ALA A 23 15.04 -16.50 26.14
N LEU A 24 15.20 -15.92 24.95
CA LEU A 24 14.52 -16.37 23.74
C LEU A 24 14.89 -17.80 23.38
N LEU A 25 16.18 -18.15 23.42
CA LEU A 25 16.67 -19.51 23.17
C LEU A 25 16.09 -20.50 24.19
N SER A 26 16.06 -20.11 25.47
CA SER A 26 15.49 -20.91 26.56
C SER A 26 13.99 -21.18 26.33
N LEU A 27 13.22 -20.14 25.99
CA LEU A 27 11.79 -20.28 25.66
C LEU A 27 11.55 -21.12 24.40
N GLN A 28 12.43 -21.03 23.40
CA GLN A 28 12.32 -21.83 22.17
C GLN A 28 12.57 -23.32 22.45
N ARG A 29 13.54 -23.65 23.31
CA ARG A 29 13.83 -25.03 23.73
C ARG A 29 12.69 -25.59 24.57
N LEU A 30 12.24 -24.86 25.60
CA LEU A 30 11.09 -25.23 26.41
C LEU A 30 9.87 -25.54 25.53
N ARG A 31 9.58 -24.68 24.54
CA ARG A 31 8.49 -24.91 23.59
C ARG A 31 8.62 -26.23 22.83
N LEU A 32 9.83 -26.60 22.41
CA LEU A 32 10.07 -27.88 21.71
C LEU A 32 9.86 -29.05 22.66
N ASP A 33 10.43 -28.99 23.86
CA ASP A 33 10.33 -30.04 24.88
C ASP A 33 8.88 -30.27 25.30
N LEU A 34 8.11 -29.20 25.48
CA LEU A 34 6.70 -29.25 25.83
C LEU A 34 5.83 -29.82 24.70
N ALA A 35 6.20 -29.58 23.44
CA ALA A 35 5.51 -30.16 22.29
C ALA A 35 5.78 -31.67 22.16
N SER A 36 6.98 -32.12 22.53
CA SER A 36 7.36 -33.53 22.52
C SER A 36 6.81 -34.33 23.72
N ASN A 37 6.55 -33.67 24.85
CA ASN A 37 6.12 -34.31 26.10
C ASN A 37 4.68 -33.98 26.51
N SER A 38 3.80 -33.67 25.55
CA SER A 38 2.43 -33.22 25.83
C SER A 38 1.56 -34.23 26.59
N SER A 39 1.96 -35.51 26.65
CA SER A 39 1.26 -36.56 27.41
C SER A 39 1.64 -36.60 28.90
N ASN A 40 2.76 -35.99 29.30
CA ASN A 40 3.19 -35.96 30.69
C ASN A 40 2.77 -34.64 31.36
N GLN A 41 1.60 -34.65 32.01
CA GLN A 41 1.00 -33.46 32.61
C GLN A 41 1.91 -32.77 33.64
N ALA A 42 2.64 -33.52 34.47
CA ALA A 42 3.50 -32.95 35.50
C ALA A 42 4.68 -32.18 34.89
N ARG A 43 5.38 -32.78 33.91
CA ARG A 43 6.47 -32.11 33.18
C ARG A 43 5.96 -30.93 32.35
N PHE A 44 4.74 -31.04 31.82
CA PHE A 44 4.13 -29.95 31.07
C PHE A 44 3.86 -28.74 31.96
N ALA A 45 3.27 -28.95 33.14
CA ALA A 45 3.00 -27.89 34.11
C ALA A 45 4.30 -27.22 34.59
N GLU A 46 5.31 -28.01 34.95
CA GLU A 46 6.63 -27.50 35.37
C GLU A 46 7.30 -26.65 34.26
N GLY A 47 7.29 -27.13 33.02
CA GLY A 47 7.84 -26.37 31.90
C GLY A 47 7.05 -25.10 31.58
N MET A 48 5.72 -25.09 31.80
CA MET A 48 4.87 -23.89 31.67
C MET A 48 5.17 -22.87 32.77
N GLN A 49 5.36 -23.31 34.01
CA GLN A 49 5.77 -22.46 35.12
C GLN A 49 7.12 -21.80 34.84
N LEU A 50 8.09 -22.58 34.37
CA LEU A 50 9.42 -22.08 34.03
C LEU A 50 9.36 -21.07 32.87
N ALA A 51 8.56 -21.34 31.84
CA ALA A 51 8.35 -20.41 30.74
C ALA A 51 7.69 -19.09 31.21
N THR A 52 6.72 -19.18 32.11
CA THR A 52 6.04 -18.02 32.70
C THR A 52 7.01 -17.17 33.52
N ALA A 53 7.80 -17.79 34.40
CA ALA A 53 8.82 -17.11 35.20
C ALA A 53 9.86 -16.37 34.34
N ILE A 54 10.31 -16.97 33.23
CA ILE A 54 11.20 -16.29 32.28
C ILE A 54 10.52 -15.06 31.68
N LEU A 55 9.26 -15.18 31.25
CA LEU A 55 8.51 -14.08 30.63
C LEU A 55 8.26 -12.94 31.62
N GLU A 56 7.92 -13.23 32.87
CA GLU A 56 7.72 -12.24 33.93
C GLU A 56 9.03 -11.50 34.24
N ARG A 57 10.13 -12.24 34.37
CA ARG A 57 11.46 -11.66 34.55
C ARG A 57 11.79 -10.71 33.40
N LEU A 58 11.56 -11.11 32.16
CA LEU A 58 11.75 -10.22 31.02
C LEU A 58 10.81 -9.01 31.02
N ALA A 59 9.55 -9.19 31.41
CA ALA A 59 8.58 -8.10 31.48
C ALA A 59 9.01 -7.03 32.49
N SER A 60 9.68 -7.41 33.58
CA SER A 60 10.26 -6.47 34.55
C SER A 60 11.32 -5.53 33.96
N PHE A 61 11.98 -5.94 32.87
CA PHE A 61 12.96 -5.14 32.14
C PHE A 61 12.33 -4.16 31.13
N GLY A 62 11.03 -4.31 30.84
CA GLY A 62 10.31 -3.48 29.89
C GLY A 62 10.36 -3.99 28.45
N LEU A 63 10.16 -3.08 27.50
CA LEU A 63 9.92 -3.42 26.09
C LEU A 63 11.17 -3.99 25.41
N VAL A 64 11.00 -5.09 24.69
CA VAL A 64 12.06 -5.74 23.90
C VAL A 64 12.52 -4.86 22.74
N SER A 65 13.82 -4.88 22.44
CA SER A 65 14.42 -4.24 21.26
C SER A 65 13.74 -4.71 19.95
N SER A 66 13.72 -3.84 18.94
CA SER A 66 12.93 -4.05 17.71
C SER A 66 13.32 -5.32 16.94
N GLN A 67 14.59 -5.73 17.04
CA GLN A 67 15.14 -6.92 16.40
C GLN A 67 14.59 -8.22 17.03
N LEU A 68 14.58 -8.29 18.36
CA LEU A 68 14.16 -9.49 19.11
C LEU A 68 12.64 -9.56 19.35
N ALA A 69 11.92 -8.44 19.22
CA ALA A 69 10.49 -8.38 19.49
C ALA A 69 9.64 -9.32 18.61
N LYS A 70 10.06 -9.62 17.37
CA LYS A 70 9.30 -10.52 16.46
C LYS A 70 9.43 -12.00 16.87
N PRO A 71 10.64 -12.55 17.10
CA PRO A 71 10.80 -13.88 17.68
C PRO A 71 10.05 -14.07 18.99
N PHE A 72 10.19 -13.14 19.94
CA PHE A 72 9.51 -13.21 21.24
C PHE A 72 7.99 -13.29 21.11
N ARG A 73 7.38 -12.39 20.32
CA ARG A 73 5.93 -12.46 20.02
C ARG A 73 5.51 -13.79 19.43
N SER A 74 6.37 -14.42 18.63
CA SER A 74 6.05 -15.68 17.97
C SER A 74 6.17 -16.88 18.90
N THR A 75 7.22 -16.93 19.71
CA THR A 75 7.46 -18.01 20.67
C THR A 75 6.45 -17.92 21.81
N GLY A 76 6.29 -16.72 22.39
CA GLY A 76 5.32 -16.45 23.45
C GLY A 76 3.88 -16.78 23.06
N ALA A 77 3.43 -16.36 21.87
CA ALA A 77 2.07 -16.70 21.41
C ALA A 77 1.87 -18.21 21.20
N LYS A 78 2.91 -18.99 20.89
CA LYS A 78 2.82 -20.44 20.79
C LYS A 78 2.75 -21.10 22.18
N LEU A 79 3.57 -20.63 23.12
CA LEU A 79 3.52 -21.09 24.51
C LEU A 79 2.15 -20.79 25.14
N LEU A 80 1.62 -19.58 24.93
CA LEU A 80 0.28 -19.21 25.38
C LEU A 80 -0.80 -20.14 24.80
N LYS A 81 -0.72 -20.51 23.52
CA LYS A 81 -1.65 -21.49 22.93
C LYS A 81 -1.59 -22.85 23.61
N MET A 82 -0.39 -23.30 23.98
CA MET A 82 -0.20 -24.56 24.68
C MET A 82 -0.77 -24.49 26.10
N ALA A 83 -0.50 -23.40 26.83
CA ALA A 83 -1.04 -23.15 28.16
C ALA A 83 -2.59 -23.10 28.17
N LEU A 84 -3.18 -22.39 27.20
CA LEU A 84 -4.64 -22.30 27.02
C LEU A 84 -5.27 -23.66 26.73
N ALA A 85 -4.68 -24.44 25.81
CA ALA A 85 -5.20 -25.76 25.46
C ALA A 85 -5.14 -26.76 26.62
N ALA A 86 -4.16 -26.60 27.51
CA ALA A 86 -3.96 -27.44 28.68
C ALA A 86 -4.66 -26.93 29.95
N GLY A 87 -5.40 -25.80 29.88
CA GLY A 87 -6.13 -25.23 31.01
C GLY A 87 -5.25 -24.88 32.21
N GLN A 88 -4.01 -24.43 31.97
CA GLN A 88 -3.04 -24.15 33.04
C GLN A 88 -3.41 -22.90 33.85
N ALA A 89 -3.07 -22.89 35.14
CA ALA A 89 -3.36 -21.77 36.04
C ALA A 89 -2.51 -20.52 35.70
N GLU A 90 -1.36 -20.71 35.07
CA GLU A 90 -0.36 -19.69 34.77
C GLU A 90 -0.69 -18.84 33.53
N VAL A 91 -1.82 -19.10 32.85
CA VAL A 91 -2.22 -18.39 31.63
C VAL A 91 -2.32 -16.88 31.85
N GLU A 92 -2.86 -16.45 33.00
CA GLU A 92 -3.05 -15.03 33.33
C GLU A 92 -1.71 -14.30 33.49
N ALA A 93 -0.80 -14.88 34.27
CA ALA A 93 0.55 -14.38 34.48
C ALA A 93 1.33 -14.31 33.16
N MET A 94 1.28 -15.38 32.36
CA MET A 94 1.92 -15.43 31.05
C MET A 94 1.35 -14.36 30.10
N LEU A 95 0.04 -14.16 30.10
CA LEU A 95 -0.64 -13.16 29.27
C LEU A 95 -0.19 -11.75 29.66
N ALA A 96 -0.20 -11.40 30.95
CA ALA A 96 0.24 -10.09 31.44
C ALA A 96 1.71 -9.82 31.09
N ALA A 97 2.59 -10.80 31.27
CA ALA A 97 4.00 -10.70 30.91
C ALA A 97 4.18 -10.47 29.40
N LEU A 98 3.50 -11.25 28.56
CA LEU A 98 3.59 -11.13 27.10
C LEU A 98 3.05 -9.79 26.58
N LEU A 99 1.97 -9.28 27.15
CA LEU A 99 1.42 -7.97 26.78
C LEU A 99 2.38 -6.83 27.18
N SER A 100 3.05 -6.93 28.33
CA SER A 100 4.07 -5.97 28.77
C SER A 100 5.26 -5.88 27.81
N LEU A 101 5.63 -7.00 27.18
CA LEU A 101 6.77 -7.09 26.26
C LEU A 101 6.45 -6.57 24.84
N CYS A 102 5.18 -6.26 24.52
CA CYS A 102 4.73 -6.07 23.15
C CYS A 102 4.02 -4.74 22.90
N LYS A 103 4.62 -3.86 22.07
CA LYS A 103 3.93 -2.66 21.55
C LYS A 103 2.66 -2.95 20.72
N LEU A 104 2.62 -4.09 20.01
CA LEU A 104 1.48 -4.50 19.19
C LEU A 104 1.26 -6.03 19.35
N PRO A 105 0.43 -6.46 20.30
CA PRO A 105 0.26 -7.86 20.69
C PRO A 105 -0.63 -8.68 19.72
N LEU A 106 -0.56 -8.43 18.41
CA LEU A 106 -1.42 -9.09 17.41
C LEU A 106 -1.41 -10.63 17.50
N LYS A 107 -0.24 -11.26 17.65
CA LYS A 107 -0.14 -12.73 17.72
C LYS A 107 -0.76 -13.33 18.98
N ILE A 108 -0.75 -12.58 20.08
CA ILE A 108 -1.37 -12.97 21.36
C ILE A 108 -2.89 -12.95 21.18
N PHE A 109 -3.43 -11.88 20.60
CA PHE A 109 -4.86 -11.79 20.32
C PHE A 109 -5.38 -12.83 19.31
N ILE A 110 -4.59 -13.16 18.28
CA ILE A 110 -4.91 -14.28 17.38
C ILE A 110 -4.97 -15.61 18.15
N ALA A 111 -4.07 -15.82 19.12
CA ALA A 111 -4.09 -17.03 19.93
C ALA A 111 -5.37 -17.13 20.78
N LEU A 112 -5.74 -16.03 21.44
CA LEU A 112 -6.97 -15.94 22.23
C LEU A 112 -8.23 -16.13 21.37
N ALA A 113 -8.31 -15.48 20.21
CA ALA A 113 -9.43 -15.66 19.29
C ALA A 113 -9.53 -17.11 18.79
N SER A 114 -8.41 -17.78 18.50
CA SER A 114 -8.43 -19.19 18.12
C SER A 114 -8.87 -20.12 19.24
N PHE A 115 -8.56 -19.79 20.50
CA PHE A 115 -9.01 -20.53 21.67
C PHE A 115 -10.52 -20.38 21.88
N ILE A 116 -11.06 -19.15 21.78
CA ILE A 116 -12.49 -18.89 21.87
C ILE A 116 -13.26 -19.64 20.77
N LYS A 117 -12.75 -19.60 19.53
CA LYS A 117 -13.34 -20.34 18.40
C LYS A 117 -13.40 -21.85 18.63
N ALA A 118 -12.46 -22.40 19.41
CA ALA A 118 -12.43 -23.81 19.79
C ALA A 118 -13.35 -24.14 21.00
N GLY A 119 -14.21 -23.21 21.42
CA GLY A 119 -15.10 -23.37 22.58
C GLY A 119 -14.49 -22.89 23.90
N GLY A 120 -13.33 -22.25 23.87
CA GLY A 120 -12.69 -21.66 25.04
C GLY A 120 -13.40 -20.42 25.57
N SER A 121 -13.16 -20.08 26.83
CA SER A 121 -13.74 -18.89 27.48
C SER A 121 -13.22 -17.58 26.87
N SER A 122 -14.10 -16.58 26.76
CA SER A 122 -13.74 -15.20 26.40
C SER A 122 -13.07 -14.42 27.54
N GLU A 123 -12.93 -15.01 28.73
CA GLU A 123 -12.32 -14.38 29.92
C GLU A 123 -10.89 -13.90 29.64
N TYR A 124 -10.04 -14.74 29.06
CA TYR A 124 -8.66 -14.36 28.79
C TYR A 124 -8.54 -13.24 27.75
N MET A 125 -9.50 -13.16 26.81
CA MET A 125 -9.58 -12.00 25.90
C MET A 125 -9.98 -10.74 26.65
N ARG A 126 -10.90 -10.84 27.61
CA ARG A 126 -11.29 -9.72 28.47
C ARG A 126 -10.14 -9.24 29.32
N GLN A 127 -9.45 -10.14 30.01
CA GLN A 127 -8.26 -9.81 30.80
C GLN A 127 -7.18 -9.15 29.95
N ALA A 128 -6.98 -9.59 28.70
CA ALA A 128 -6.06 -8.92 27.79
C ALA A 128 -6.48 -7.48 27.46
N LEU A 129 -7.79 -7.23 27.29
CA LEU A 129 -8.34 -5.90 27.07
C LEU A 129 -8.28 -5.03 28.34
N GLU A 130 -8.54 -5.60 29.52
CA GLU A 130 -8.37 -4.95 30.84
C GLU A 130 -6.94 -4.49 31.03
N PHE A 131 -5.99 -5.40 30.80
CA PHE A 131 -4.57 -5.10 30.88
C PHE A 131 -4.17 -3.96 29.95
N LEU A 132 -4.66 -3.94 28.71
CA LEU A 132 -4.34 -2.87 27.77
C LEU A 132 -5.01 -1.55 28.14
N SER A 133 -6.21 -1.57 28.69
CA SER A 133 -7.00 -0.38 29.05
C SER A 133 -6.65 0.21 30.41
N ASP A 134 -5.79 -0.45 31.18
CA ASP A 134 -5.27 0.01 32.46
C ASP A 134 -4.74 1.47 32.35
N PRO A 135 -5.32 2.40 33.15
CA PRO A 135 -4.94 3.82 33.09
C PRO A 135 -3.49 4.07 33.49
N THR A 136 -2.84 3.13 34.20
CA THR A 136 -1.41 3.22 34.54
C THR A 136 -0.50 2.93 33.33
N ARG A 137 -1.05 2.42 32.22
CA ARG A 137 -0.32 2.01 31.01
C ARG A 137 -0.84 2.69 29.73
N PRO A 138 -0.97 4.03 29.69
CA PRO A 138 -1.67 4.74 28.61
C PRO A 138 -1.01 4.56 27.23
N GLN A 139 0.29 4.27 27.20
CA GLN A 139 1.05 4.06 25.96
C GLN A 139 0.60 2.82 25.17
N LEU A 140 0.07 1.80 25.86
CA LEU A 140 -0.35 0.54 25.25
C LEU A 140 -1.78 0.63 24.69
N TRP A 141 -2.72 1.20 25.43
CA TRP A 141 -4.11 1.34 24.97
C TRP A 141 -4.24 2.28 23.76
N GLN A 142 -3.57 3.43 23.85
CA GLN A 142 -3.78 4.57 22.95
C GLN A 142 -5.29 4.87 22.75
N ARG A 143 -6.04 4.83 23.86
CA ARG A 143 -7.51 5.01 23.89
C ARG A 143 -8.28 4.03 22.98
N GLY A 144 -7.74 2.83 22.72
CA GLY A 144 -8.35 1.81 21.86
C GLY A 144 -7.87 1.82 20.40
N LEU A 145 -7.10 2.82 19.97
CA LEU A 145 -6.56 2.87 18.61
C LEU A 145 -5.59 1.72 18.30
N VAL A 146 -4.97 1.13 19.33
CA VAL A 146 -4.15 -0.08 19.18
C VAL A 146 -4.95 -1.23 18.56
N LEU A 147 -6.22 -1.39 18.94
CA LEU A 147 -7.09 -2.46 18.43
C LEU A 147 -7.42 -2.26 16.96
N ARG A 148 -7.70 -1.02 16.55
CA ARG A 148 -7.85 -0.68 15.14
C ARG A 148 -6.63 -1.10 14.32
N ARG A 149 -5.42 -0.79 14.81
CA ARG A 149 -4.17 -1.18 14.13
C ARG A 149 -3.98 -2.70 14.09
N ILE A 150 -4.36 -3.41 15.16
CA ILE A 150 -4.35 -4.87 15.23
C ILE A 150 -5.25 -5.44 14.14
N LEU A 151 -6.51 -4.98 14.05
CA LEU A 151 -7.48 -5.43 13.06
C LEU A 151 -7.02 -5.13 11.62
N GLN A 152 -6.55 -3.91 11.35
CA GLN A 152 -6.01 -3.54 10.03
C GLN A 152 -4.82 -4.42 9.63
N ARG A 153 -3.88 -4.66 10.56
CA ARG A 153 -2.73 -5.51 10.30
C ARG A 153 -3.13 -6.97 10.11
N HIS A 154 -4.14 -7.44 10.83
CA HIS A 154 -4.69 -8.78 10.68
C HIS A 154 -5.36 -8.96 9.31
N ASN A 155 -6.09 -7.95 8.82
CA ASN A 155 -6.72 -8.02 7.50
C ASN A 155 -5.71 -8.14 6.35
N MET A 156 -4.48 -7.66 6.55
CA MET A 156 -3.38 -7.82 5.59
C MET A 156 -2.71 -9.21 5.65
N SER A 157 -3.12 -10.07 6.57
CA SER A 157 -2.58 -11.43 6.74
C SER A 157 -3.24 -12.43 5.76
N PRO A 158 -2.76 -13.69 5.67
CA PRO A 158 -3.39 -14.72 4.85
C PRO A 158 -4.84 -15.05 5.23
N TRP A 159 -5.25 -14.75 6.47
CA TRP A 159 -6.63 -14.99 6.95
C TRP A 159 -7.62 -13.94 6.43
N GLY A 160 -7.13 -12.84 5.85
CA GLY A 160 -7.94 -11.79 5.22
C GLY A 160 -9.01 -11.21 6.14
N PHE A 161 -10.14 -10.85 5.54
CA PHE A 161 -11.27 -10.27 6.27
C PHE A 161 -11.94 -11.28 7.20
N GLN A 162 -12.12 -12.53 6.78
CA GLN A 162 -12.83 -13.53 7.59
C GLN A 162 -12.16 -13.75 8.95
N GLY A 163 -10.84 -13.94 8.99
CA GLY A 163 -10.14 -14.05 10.27
C GLY A 163 -10.15 -12.75 11.08
N THR A 164 -10.22 -11.60 10.41
CA THR A 164 -10.31 -10.29 11.09
C THR A 164 -11.68 -10.09 11.71
N LYS A 165 -12.75 -10.53 11.03
CA LYS A 165 -14.10 -10.58 11.56
C LYS A 165 -14.17 -11.47 12.79
N GLU A 166 -13.61 -12.68 12.74
CA GLU A 166 -13.54 -13.59 13.90
C GLU A 166 -12.82 -12.96 15.10
N LEU A 167 -11.66 -12.33 14.86
CA LEU A 167 -10.92 -11.62 15.90
C LEU A 167 -11.72 -10.45 16.48
N TYR A 168 -12.41 -9.69 15.62
CA TYR A 168 -13.24 -8.57 16.04
C TYR A 168 -14.45 -9.01 16.87
N THR A 169 -15.14 -10.08 16.46
CA THR A 169 -16.23 -10.69 17.23
C THR A 169 -15.73 -11.16 18.59
N ALA A 170 -14.55 -11.79 18.66
CA ALA A 170 -13.95 -12.16 19.93
C ALA A 170 -13.68 -10.94 20.85
N PHE A 171 -13.31 -9.78 20.29
CA PHE A 171 -13.23 -8.54 21.08
C PHE A 171 -14.60 -8.07 21.57
N GLN A 172 -15.62 -8.10 20.71
CA GLN A 172 -16.99 -7.71 21.08
C GLN A 172 -17.52 -8.59 22.22
N ASP A 173 -17.39 -9.92 22.10
CA ASP A 173 -17.80 -10.91 23.10
C ASP A 173 -17.07 -10.74 24.43
N ALA A 174 -15.80 -10.30 24.37
CA ALA A 174 -14.99 -10.05 25.56
C ALA A 174 -15.39 -8.76 26.31
N GLY A 175 -16.11 -7.84 25.67
CA GLY A 175 -16.55 -6.62 26.33
C GLY A 175 -16.21 -5.32 25.62
N LEU A 176 -15.63 -5.34 24.41
CA LEU A 176 -14.95 -4.19 23.83
C LEU A 176 -15.70 -2.87 23.99
N TYR A 177 -16.97 -2.81 23.59
CA TYR A 177 -17.75 -1.57 23.57
C TYR A 177 -18.51 -1.27 24.86
N HIS A 178 -18.87 -2.29 25.64
CA HIS A 178 -19.72 -2.11 26.81
C HIS A 178 -18.95 -2.08 28.14
N LYS A 179 -17.77 -2.71 28.24
CA LYS A 179 -16.96 -2.75 29.48
C LYS A 179 -15.87 -1.68 29.53
N PHE A 180 -15.20 -1.42 28.41
CA PHE A 180 -13.94 -0.66 28.39
C PHE A 180 -14.08 0.85 28.14
N GLN A 181 -15.31 1.38 28.13
CA GLN A 181 -15.65 2.80 27.95
C GLN A 181 -14.78 3.51 26.89
N LEU A 182 -14.78 2.97 25.67
CA LEU A 182 -14.07 3.60 24.56
C LEU A 182 -14.64 5.00 24.29
N PRO A 183 -13.78 6.01 24.04
CA PRO A 183 -14.27 7.28 23.51
C PRO A 183 -15.10 7.03 22.25
N ARG A 184 -16.28 7.66 22.13
CA ARG A 184 -17.19 7.46 20.98
C ARG A 184 -16.49 7.63 19.62
N ALA A 185 -15.57 8.59 19.50
CA ALA A 185 -14.77 8.81 18.30
C ALA A 185 -13.89 7.59 17.93
N ASN A 186 -13.35 6.87 18.91
CA ASN A 186 -12.51 5.70 18.66
C ASN A 186 -13.34 4.46 18.35
N GLU A 187 -14.48 4.29 19.00
CA GLU A 187 -15.45 3.26 18.63
C GLU A 187 -15.90 3.47 17.17
N TYR A 188 -16.25 4.70 16.80
CA TYR A 188 -16.57 5.08 15.42
C TYR A 188 -15.46 4.67 14.44
N GLU A 189 -14.21 5.00 14.74
CA GLU A 189 -13.06 4.66 13.86
C GLU A 189 -12.81 3.15 13.72
N ILE A 190 -13.05 2.36 14.78
CA ILE A 190 -12.93 0.90 14.74
C ILE A 190 -14.06 0.32 13.88
N ARG A 191 -15.31 0.70 14.15
CA ARG A 191 -16.48 0.22 13.40
C ARG A 191 -16.42 0.61 11.93
N MET A 192 -16.06 1.85 11.62
CA MET A 192 -15.85 2.30 10.23
C MET A 192 -14.78 1.47 9.51
N ALA A 193 -13.68 1.13 10.21
CA ALA A 193 -12.65 0.29 9.63
C ALA A 193 -13.20 -1.12 9.32
N MET A 194 -13.96 -1.72 10.25
CA MET A 194 -14.59 -3.03 10.07
C MET A 194 -15.63 -3.01 8.94
N ALA A 195 -16.51 -2.01 8.89
CA ALA A 195 -17.48 -1.82 7.83
C ALA A 195 -16.78 -1.71 6.46
N THR A 196 -15.73 -0.88 6.35
CA THR A 196 -14.95 -0.78 5.10
C THR A 196 -14.39 -2.14 4.68
N MET A 197 -13.75 -2.86 5.61
CA MET A 197 -13.09 -4.13 5.28
C MET A 197 -14.13 -5.19 4.86
N ALA A 198 -15.32 -5.16 5.45
CA ALA A 198 -16.44 -6.02 5.09
C ALA A 198 -16.97 -5.74 3.68
N ILE A 199 -17.15 -4.45 3.37
CA ILE A 199 -17.54 -3.96 2.06
C ILE A 199 -16.52 -4.42 0.99
N GLU A 200 -15.23 -4.24 1.25
CA GLU A 200 -14.16 -4.67 0.35
C GLU A 200 -14.11 -6.19 0.16
N ALA A 201 -14.50 -6.96 1.18
CA ALA A 201 -14.59 -8.42 1.13
C ALA A 201 -15.91 -8.95 0.56
N GLY A 202 -16.89 -8.08 0.29
CA GLY A 202 -18.22 -8.46 -0.20
C GLY A 202 -19.18 -9.00 0.88
N ASP A 203 -18.85 -8.90 2.17
CA ASP A 203 -19.73 -9.31 3.28
C ASP A 203 -20.74 -8.20 3.60
N LYS A 204 -21.77 -8.11 2.75
CA LYS A 204 -22.81 -7.08 2.83
C LYS A 204 -23.58 -7.11 4.15
N ALA A 205 -23.88 -8.30 4.68
CA ALA A 205 -24.64 -8.46 5.90
C ALA A 205 -23.89 -7.86 7.10
N PHE A 206 -22.60 -8.18 7.22
CA PHE A 206 -21.78 -7.63 8.29
C PHE A 206 -21.54 -6.12 8.11
N ALA A 207 -21.31 -5.67 6.87
CA ALA A 207 -21.18 -4.24 6.58
C ALA A 207 -22.43 -3.46 7.02
N SER A 208 -23.63 -3.93 6.70
CA SER A 208 -24.89 -3.29 7.10
C SER A 208 -25.06 -3.25 8.62
N SER A 209 -24.70 -4.32 9.33
CA SER A 209 -24.75 -4.36 10.80
C SER A 209 -23.83 -3.32 11.45
N GLU A 210 -22.58 -3.21 10.96
CA GLU A 210 -21.65 -2.20 11.47
C GLU A 210 -22.09 -0.78 11.08
N MET A 211 -22.64 -0.58 9.88
CA MET A 211 -23.19 0.72 9.49
C MET A 211 -24.37 1.16 10.37
N ALA A 212 -25.27 0.24 10.74
CA ALA A 212 -26.34 0.53 11.69
C ALA A 212 -25.79 0.90 13.08
N SER A 213 -24.72 0.22 13.51
CA SER A 213 -24.05 0.56 14.77
C SER A 213 -23.38 1.93 14.72
N ILE A 214 -22.79 2.32 13.59
CA ILE A 214 -22.20 3.65 13.39
C ILE A 214 -23.29 4.74 13.41
N GLN A 215 -24.44 4.49 12.78
CA GLN A 215 -25.59 5.40 12.82
C GLN A 215 -26.12 5.61 14.24
N ALA A 216 -26.07 4.60 15.10
CA ALA A 216 -26.46 4.75 16.50
C ALA A 216 -25.47 5.60 17.33
N LEU A 217 -24.21 5.71 16.90
CA LEU A 217 -23.16 6.44 17.62
C LEU A 217 -23.06 7.92 17.24
N THR A 218 -23.59 8.28 16.07
CA THR A 218 -23.35 9.58 15.44
C THR A 218 -24.66 10.18 14.97
N THR A 219 -24.78 11.51 14.98
CA THR A 219 -25.91 12.17 14.33
C THR A 219 -25.85 11.93 12.81
N PRO A 220 -27.00 11.86 12.12
CA PRO A 220 -27.04 11.70 10.66
C PRO A 220 -26.14 12.70 9.93
N ASP A 221 -26.11 13.96 10.39
CA ASP A 221 -25.32 15.04 9.78
C ASP A 221 -23.81 14.75 9.85
N THR A 222 -23.33 14.20 10.97
CA THR A 222 -21.90 13.89 11.13
C THR A 222 -21.47 12.75 10.21
N LEU A 223 -22.37 11.79 9.98
CA LEU A 223 -22.13 10.66 9.07
C LEU A 223 -22.08 11.11 7.60
N GLN A 224 -22.93 12.06 7.23
CA GLN A 224 -22.97 12.61 5.87
C GLN A 224 -21.73 13.47 5.58
N LEU A 225 -21.21 14.17 6.57
CA LEU A 225 -19.99 14.97 6.49
C LEU A 225 -18.70 14.14 6.47
N ASP A 226 -18.73 12.86 6.84
CA ASP A 226 -17.55 11.98 6.75
C ASP A 226 -17.25 11.59 5.29
N VAL A 227 -16.56 12.49 4.60
CA VAL A 227 -16.12 12.32 3.20
C VAL A 227 -15.40 10.99 3.01
N LYS A 228 -14.64 10.51 3.99
CA LYS A 228 -13.84 9.29 3.85
C LYS A 228 -14.71 8.04 3.84
N LEU A 229 -15.70 7.98 4.73
CA LEU A 229 -16.69 6.91 4.74
C LEU A 229 -17.55 6.95 3.48
N GLN A 230 -18.10 8.12 3.15
CA GLN A 230 -18.95 8.28 1.96
C GLN A 230 -18.20 7.96 0.66
N SER A 231 -16.93 8.33 0.56
CA SER A 231 -16.06 7.99 -0.58
C SER A 231 -15.94 6.49 -0.78
N LYS A 232 -15.75 5.74 0.31
CA LYS A 232 -15.59 4.28 0.24
C LYS A 232 -16.89 3.58 -0.12
N LEU A 233 -18.01 4.06 0.41
CA LEU A 233 -19.34 3.55 0.05
C LEU A 233 -19.64 3.79 -1.43
N ALA A 234 -19.44 5.02 -1.92
CA ALA A 234 -19.64 5.36 -3.33
C ALA A 234 -18.77 4.49 -4.26
N LEU A 235 -17.50 4.29 -3.93
CA LEU A 235 -16.60 3.44 -4.72
C LEU A 235 -17.02 1.97 -4.73
N HIS A 236 -17.58 1.47 -3.63
CA HIS A 236 -18.11 0.11 -3.59
C HIS A 236 -19.39 -0.03 -4.43
N GLU A 237 -20.35 0.88 -4.27
CA GLU A 237 -21.57 0.92 -5.07
C GLU A 237 -21.24 0.95 -6.57
N ALA A 238 -20.30 1.81 -6.96
CA ALA A 238 -19.78 1.88 -8.33
C ALA A 238 -19.17 0.56 -8.82
N ARG A 239 -18.35 -0.11 -7.99
CA ARG A 239 -17.77 -1.44 -8.33
C ARG A 239 -18.81 -2.55 -8.41
N ALA A 240 -19.91 -2.42 -7.67
CA ALA A 240 -21.06 -3.32 -7.73
C ALA A 240 -22.00 -3.01 -8.91
N GLY A 241 -21.70 -1.99 -9.72
CA GLY A 241 -22.53 -1.55 -10.85
C GLY A 241 -23.72 -0.67 -10.46
N GLN A 242 -23.85 -0.30 -9.18
CA GLN A 242 -24.92 0.55 -8.65
C GLN A 242 -24.56 2.04 -8.84
N TRP A 243 -24.45 2.47 -10.10
CA TRP A 243 -23.95 3.80 -10.46
C TRP A 243 -24.84 4.94 -9.96
N ASP A 244 -26.16 4.78 -10.03
CA ASP A 244 -27.10 5.82 -9.57
C ASP A 244 -26.94 6.08 -8.05
N SER A 245 -26.77 5.02 -7.26
CA SER A 245 -26.51 5.14 -5.81
C SER A 245 -25.16 5.81 -5.54
N ALA A 246 -24.12 5.39 -6.27
CA ALA A 246 -22.78 5.95 -6.13
C ALA A 246 -22.74 7.45 -6.46
N LEU A 247 -23.39 7.86 -7.55
CA LEU A 247 -23.47 9.26 -7.97
C LEU A 247 -24.35 10.08 -7.03
N GLY A 248 -25.52 9.56 -6.63
CA GLY A 248 -26.37 10.23 -5.64
C GLY A 248 -25.64 10.51 -4.32
N ARG A 249 -24.77 9.59 -3.89
CA ARG A 249 -23.91 9.79 -2.71
C ARG A 249 -22.85 10.87 -2.94
N VAL A 250 -22.21 10.90 -4.11
CA VAL A 250 -21.27 11.98 -4.46
C VAL A 250 -21.97 13.35 -4.44
N GLU A 251 -23.20 13.43 -4.95
CA GLU A 251 -23.99 14.66 -4.93
C GLU A 251 -24.37 15.10 -3.52
N GLU A 252 -24.75 14.16 -2.65
CA GLU A 252 -25.03 14.47 -1.25
C GLU A 252 -23.79 15.02 -0.55
N VAL A 253 -22.64 14.35 -0.71
CA VAL A 253 -21.37 14.83 -0.13
C VAL A 253 -21.01 16.20 -0.70
N GLY A 254 -21.13 16.38 -2.02
CA GLY A 254 -20.81 17.62 -2.71
C GLY A 254 -21.68 18.81 -2.31
N ARG A 255 -22.89 18.59 -1.78
CA ARG A 255 -23.73 19.64 -1.20
C ARG A 255 -23.23 20.14 0.16
N GLN A 256 -22.44 19.33 0.86
CA GLN A 256 -22.07 19.58 2.25
C GLN A 256 -20.59 19.94 2.43
N VAL A 257 -19.75 19.67 1.43
CA VAL A 257 -18.30 19.90 1.51
C VAL A 257 -17.79 20.77 0.37
N ASP A 258 -16.65 21.42 0.59
CA ASP A 258 -15.93 22.10 -0.48
C ASP A 258 -15.55 21.10 -1.58
N THR A 259 -16.18 21.23 -2.75
CA THR A 259 -15.95 20.36 -3.90
C THR A 259 -14.55 20.52 -4.47
N GLY A 260 -13.85 21.62 -4.19
CA GLY A 260 -12.45 21.84 -4.56
C GLY A 260 -11.46 21.07 -3.66
N CYS A 261 -11.91 20.56 -2.51
CA CYS A 261 -11.01 19.94 -1.55
C CYS A 261 -10.38 18.65 -2.11
N ARG A 262 -9.13 18.38 -1.68
CA ARG A 262 -8.34 17.25 -2.18
C ARG A 262 -9.04 15.90 -2.02
N SER A 263 -9.76 15.71 -0.92
CA SER A 263 -10.46 14.45 -0.61
C SER A 263 -11.63 14.20 -1.57
N PHE A 264 -12.42 15.23 -1.86
CA PHE A 264 -13.55 15.12 -2.78
C PHE A 264 -13.08 14.94 -4.23
N GLN A 265 -12.07 15.71 -4.67
CA GLN A 265 -11.48 15.54 -6.00
C GLN A 265 -10.83 14.15 -6.18
N ALA A 266 -10.23 13.59 -5.12
CA ALA A 266 -9.71 12.22 -5.13
C ALA A 266 -10.84 11.17 -5.26
N LEU A 267 -11.99 11.38 -4.60
CA LEU A 267 -13.17 10.54 -4.78
C LEU A 267 -13.64 10.55 -6.22
N LEU A 268 -13.88 11.73 -6.80
CA LEU A 268 -14.32 11.88 -8.19
C LEU A 268 -13.37 11.16 -9.14
N THR A 269 -12.05 11.39 -8.99
CA THR A 269 -11.03 10.73 -9.79
C THR A 269 -11.09 9.21 -9.71
N LEU A 270 -11.21 8.65 -8.50
CA LEU A 270 -11.28 7.20 -8.31
C LEU A 270 -12.57 6.62 -8.90
N LEU A 271 -13.68 7.32 -8.76
CA LEU A 271 -14.98 6.90 -9.26
C LEU A 271 -15.00 6.91 -10.79
N THR A 272 -14.51 7.98 -11.43
CA THR A 272 -14.33 8.03 -12.88
C THR A 272 -13.40 6.92 -13.37
N HIS A 273 -12.31 6.63 -12.65
CA HIS A 273 -11.42 5.52 -13.01
C HIS A 273 -12.11 4.14 -12.95
N VAL A 274 -12.98 3.90 -11.96
CA VAL A 274 -13.80 2.69 -11.91
C VAL A 274 -14.79 2.65 -13.08
N HIS A 275 -15.43 3.78 -13.38
CA HIS A 275 -16.41 3.90 -14.47
C HIS A 275 -15.77 3.59 -15.82
N CYS A 276 -14.59 4.17 -16.06
CA CYS A 276 -13.76 3.88 -17.23
C CYS A 276 -13.34 2.42 -17.35
N ARG A 277 -13.46 1.57 -16.34
CA ARG A 277 -13.14 0.14 -16.46
C ARG A 277 -14.37 -0.70 -16.76
N SER A 278 -15.55 -0.27 -16.31
CA SER A 278 -16.77 -1.06 -16.38
C SER A 278 -17.75 -0.63 -17.46
N GLN A 279 -17.72 0.63 -17.90
CA GLN A 279 -18.74 1.21 -18.78
C GLN A 279 -18.21 1.51 -20.18
N SER A 280 -19.13 1.76 -21.12
CA SER A 280 -18.79 2.12 -22.50
C SER A 280 -18.06 3.47 -22.57
N ALA A 281 -17.35 3.73 -23.67
CA ALA A 281 -16.67 5.01 -23.86
C ALA A 281 -17.66 6.19 -23.94
N THR A 282 -18.88 5.97 -24.45
CA THR A 282 -19.94 6.99 -24.50
C THR A 282 -20.41 7.39 -23.10
N GLU A 283 -20.66 6.42 -22.21
CA GLU A 283 -21.04 6.69 -20.83
C GLU A 283 -19.91 7.38 -20.05
N VAL A 284 -18.66 7.00 -20.33
CA VAL A 284 -17.48 7.69 -19.77
C VAL A 284 -17.41 9.14 -20.19
N GLU A 285 -17.66 9.44 -21.47
CA GLU A 285 -17.70 10.83 -21.95
C GLU A 285 -18.76 11.65 -21.21
N GLN A 286 -19.99 11.12 -21.14
CA GLN A 286 -21.10 11.78 -20.46
C GLN A 286 -20.80 12.03 -18.98
N LEU A 287 -20.25 11.04 -18.28
CA LEU A 287 -19.87 11.19 -16.88
C LEU A 287 -18.75 12.23 -16.69
N VAL A 288 -17.71 12.19 -17.52
CA VAL A 288 -16.62 13.16 -17.39
C VAL A 288 -17.13 14.57 -17.65
N ARG A 289 -17.95 14.78 -18.69
CA ARG A 289 -18.57 16.09 -18.97
C ARG A 289 -19.40 16.60 -17.80
N SER A 290 -20.23 15.75 -17.18
CA SER A 290 -21.06 16.14 -16.06
C SER A 290 -20.23 16.49 -14.81
N LEU A 291 -19.19 15.70 -14.51
CA LEU A 291 -18.33 15.95 -13.35
C LEU A 291 -17.43 17.17 -13.52
N VAL A 292 -16.95 17.44 -14.74
CA VAL A 292 -16.23 18.68 -15.06
C VAL A 292 -17.15 19.88 -14.86
N ALA A 293 -18.35 19.85 -15.46
CA ALA A 293 -19.29 20.96 -15.39
C ALA A 293 -19.75 21.25 -13.95
N LYS A 294 -20.00 20.21 -13.16
CA LYS A 294 -20.55 20.34 -11.80
C LYS A 294 -19.48 20.56 -10.73
N TYR A 295 -18.30 19.95 -10.89
CA TYR A 295 -17.29 19.88 -9.82
C TYR A 295 -15.88 20.29 -10.26
N GLN A 296 -15.72 20.83 -11.47
CA GLN A 296 -14.43 21.27 -12.02
C GLN A 296 -13.38 20.15 -11.98
N LEU A 297 -13.81 18.89 -12.20
CA LEU A 297 -12.92 17.75 -12.30
C LEU A 297 -11.99 17.93 -13.50
N ILE A 298 -10.68 17.80 -13.30
CA ILE A 298 -9.71 17.85 -14.40
C ILE A 298 -9.65 16.47 -15.08
N PRO A 299 -9.94 16.37 -16.40
CA PRO A 299 -9.84 15.12 -17.14
C PRO A 299 -8.41 14.56 -17.12
N ARG A 300 -8.27 13.24 -17.03
CA ARG A 300 -6.97 12.56 -17.11
C ARG A 300 -6.73 11.95 -18.49
N PRO A 301 -5.47 11.90 -18.98
CA PRO A 301 -5.11 11.32 -20.28
C PRO A 301 -5.75 9.96 -20.55
N ALA A 302 -5.72 9.06 -19.56
CA ALA A 302 -6.30 7.71 -19.71
C ALA A 302 -7.80 7.69 -20.03
N TRP A 303 -8.58 8.64 -19.51
CA TRP A 303 -10.02 8.75 -19.78
C TRP A 303 -10.25 9.38 -21.15
N VAL A 304 -9.50 10.45 -21.44
CA VAL A 304 -9.53 11.20 -22.69
C VAL A 304 -9.27 10.27 -23.86
N PHE A 305 -8.20 9.48 -23.77
CA PHE A 305 -7.81 8.55 -24.82
C PHE A 305 -8.80 7.42 -25.04
N ARG A 306 -9.49 6.94 -24.00
CA ARG A 306 -10.53 5.91 -24.15
C ARG A 306 -11.70 6.42 -24.99
N VAL A 307 -12.16 7.64 -24.72
CA VAL A 307 -13.24 8.29 -25.47
C VAL A 307 -12.76 8.64 -26.88
N LEU A 308 -11.53 9.14 -27.00
CA LEU A 308 -10.93 9.45 -28.30
C LEU A 308 -10.81 8.20 -29.18
N ASP A 309 -10.34 7.07 -28.64
CA ASP A 309 -10.23 5.80 -29.36
C ASP A 309 -11.59 5.33 -29.90
N MET A 310 -12.69 5.62 -29.18
CA MET A 310 -14.04 5.34 -29.66
C MET A 310 -14.41 6.21 -30.87
N HIS A 311 -14.33 7.54 -30.76
CA HIS A 311 -14.68 8.43 -31.89
C HIS A 311 -13.78 8.18 -33.10
N ALA A 312 -12.48 7.98 -32.86
CA ALA A 312 -11.51 7.65 -33.89
C ALA A 312 -11.84 6.34 -34.62
N SER A 313 -12.25 5.30 -33.89
CA SER A 313 -12.64 4.01 -34.49
C SER A 313 -13.87 4.11 -35.40
N ARG A 314 -14.75 5.08 -35.12
CA ARG A 314 -15.96 5.38 -35.90
C ARG A 314 -15.74 6.43 -36.99
N ARG A 315 -14.52 6.98 -37.09
CA ARG A 315 -14.18 8.09 -38.00
C ARG A 315 -15.03 9.35 -37.77
N GLU A 316 -15.44 9.58 -36.53
CA GLU A 316 -16.17 10.77 -36.09
C GLU A 316 -15.17 11.91 -35.79
N GLU A 317 -14.61 12.52 -36.83
CA GLU A 317 -13.54 13.53 -36.72
C GLU A 317 -13.96 14.75 -35.90
N GLU A 318 -15.15 15.30 -36.18
CA GLU A 318 -15.67 16.48 -35.47
C GLU A 318 -15.91 16.18 -33.98
N ALA A 319 -16.41 14.99 -33.66
CA ALA A 319 -16.64 14.58 -32.27
C ALA A 319 -15.32 14.38 -31.52
N ALA A 320 -14.32 13.77 -32.16
CA ALA A 320 -12.98 13.60 -31.61
C ALA A 320 -12.32 14.95 -31.30
N LEU A 321 -12.43 15.92 -32.22
CA LEU A 321 -11.89 17.28 -32.03
C LEU A 321 -12.64 18.05 -30.93
N SER A 322 -13.98 18.01 -30.95
CA SER A 322 -14.82 18.61 -29.92
C SER A 322 -14.51 18.07 -28.52
N TRP A 323 -14.28 16.75 -28.41
CA TRP A 323 -13.86 16.12 -27.17
C TRP A 323 -12.49 16.59 -26.68
N LEU A 324 -11.49 16.66 -27.57
CA LEU A 324 -10.15 17.14 -27.23
C LEU A 324 -10.16 18.62 -26.80
N GLN A 325 -10.90 19.46 -27.53
CA GLN A 325 -11.09 20.86 -27.19
C GLN A 325 -11.71 21.01 -25.80
N PHE A 326 -12.81 20.29 -25.54
CA PHE A 326 -13.45 20.26 -24.23
C PHE A 326 -12.46 19.87 -23.12
N CYS A 327 -11.64 18.84 -23.34
CA CYS A 327 -10.66 18.42 -22.34
C CYS A 327 -9.60 19.49 -22.07
N GLY A 328 -9.09 20.15 -23.12
CA GLY A 328 -8.12 21.24 -23.00
C GLY A 328 -8.69 22.43 -22.24
N GLU A 329 -9.90 22.87 -22.58
CA GLU A 329 -10.62 23.95 -21.88
C GLU A 329 -10.90 23.61 -20.41
N SER A 330 -11.04 22.30 -20.10
CA SER A 330 -11.26 21.79 -18.74
C SER A 330 -9.97 21.63 -17.91
N GLY A 331 -8.83 22.11 -18.42
CA GLY A 331 -7.55 22.11 -17.71
C GLY A 331 -6.73 20.82 -17.86
N LEU A 332 -7.02 19.97 -18.86
CA LEU A 332 -6.14 18.86 -19.22
C LEU A 332 -4.77 19.42 -19.66
N VAL A 333 -3.70 18.98 -18.99
CA VAL A 333 -2.34 19.29 -19.40
C VAL A 333 -1.96 18.40 -20.60
N MET A 334 -1.69 19.02 -21.74
CA MET A 334 -1.24 18.36 -22.96
C MET A 334 0.29 18.39 -23.05
N ASP A 335 0.93 17.62 -22.17
CA ASP A 335 2.39 17.46 -22.17
C ASP A 335 2.90 16.63 -23.36
N ASP A 336 4.22 16.51 -23.49
CA ASP A 336 4.88 15.72 -24.55
C ASP A 336 4.31 14.29 -24.62
N ALA A 337 4.06 13.66 -23.47
CA ALA A 337 3.54 12.30 -23.40
C ALA A 337 2.10 12.19 -23.92
N PHE A 338 1.25 13.17 -23.61
CA PHE A 338 -0.08 13.28 -24.17
C PHE A 338 -0.03 13.47 -25.70
N VAL A 339 0.84 14.37 -26.19
CA VAL A 339 1.01 14.63 -27.62
C VAL A 339 1.44 13.36 -28.35
N ASP A 340 2.45 12.66 -27.84
CA ASP A 340 2.91 11.40 -28.42
C ASP A 340 1.79 10.35 -28.47
N GLY A 341 1.02 10.24 -27.38
CA GLY A 341 -0.16 9.38 -27.31
C GLY A 341 -1.25 9.74 -28.32
N LEU A 342 -1.44 11.03 -28.62
CA LEU A 342 -2.37 11.52 -29.63
C LEU A 342 -1.86 11.18 -31.05
N LEU A 343 -0.57 11.42 -31.34
CA LEU A 343 0.04 11.14 -32.65
C LEU A 343 -0.03 9.65 -33.02
N VAL A 344 0.17 8.76 -32.05
CA VAL A 344 0.01 7.31 -32.24
C VAL A 344 -1.42 6.97 -32.71
N ARG A 345 -2.44 7.68 -32.20
CA ARG A 345 -3.84 7.47 -32.58
C ARG A 345 -4.15 8.05 -33.95
N CYS A 346 -3.60 9.22 -34.28
CA CYS A 346 -3.65 9.80 -35.62
C CYS A 346 -3.14 8.81 -36.68
N ARG A 347 -2.01 8.14 -36.40
CA ARG A 347 -1.48 7.06 -37.26
C ARG A 347 -2.43 5.87 -37.32
N LYS A 348 -2.90 5.40 -36.16
CA LYS A 348 -3.68 4.16 -36.05
C LYS A 348 -5.06 4.24 -36.70
N TYR A 349 -5.80 5.33 -36.50
CA TYR A 349 -7.21 5.42 -36.87
C TYR A 349 -7.47 6.26 -38.12
N TRP A 350 -6.64 7.28 -38.36
CA TRP A 350 -6.78 8.19 -39.51
C TRP A 350 -5.70 8.01 -40.57
N CYS A 351 -4.79 7.05 -40.39
CA CYS A 351 -3.75 6.67 -41.36
C CYS A 351 -2.86 7.83 -41.81
N PHE A 352 -2.57 8.80 -40.92
CA PHE A 352 -1.69 9.92 -41.26
C PHE A 352 -0.28 9.42 -41.59
N SER A 353 0.31 9.95 -42.67
CA SER A 353 1.69 9.64 -43.06
C SER A 353 2.70 10.22 -42.07
N ASP A 354 3.91 9.67 -42.03
CA ASP A 354 4.99 10.18 -41.17
C ASP A 354 5.33 11.64 -41.47
N SER A 355 5.23 12.06 -42.73
CA SER A 355 5.40 13.46 -43.13
C SER A 355 4.33 14.39 -42.56
N TRP A 356 3.09 13.92 -42.45
CA TRP A 356 1.99 14.67 -41.82
C TRP A 356 2.10 14.67 -40.30
N ILE A 357 2.48 13.55 -39.69
CA ILE A 357 2.72 13.46 -38.24
C ILE A 357 3.85 14.40 -37.81
N ALA A 358 4.97 14.45 -38.56
CA ALA A 358 6.06 15.37 -38.27
C ALA A 358 5.66 16.84 -38.40
N LYS A 359 4.77 17.18 -39.35
CA LYS A 359 4.19 18.52 -39.46
C LYS A 359 3.25 18.82 -38.30
N LEU A 360 2.37 17.89 -37.95
CA LEU A 360 1.41 18.04 -36.84
C LEU A 360 2.14 18.24 -35.51
N GLN A 361 3.17 17.45 -35.25
CA GLN A 361 4.01 17.58 -34.06
C GLN A 361 4.65 18.97 -33.96
N LYS A 362 5.22 19.48 -35.07
CA LYS A 362 5.76 20.84 -35.12
C LYS A 362 4.70 21.90 -34.86
N LEU A 363 3.50 21.73 -35.40
CA LEU A 363 2.38 22.67 -35.22
C LEU A 363 1.85 22.67 -33.78
N LEU A 364 1.72 21.49 -33.15
CA LEU A 364 1.26 21.36 -31.77
C LEU A 364 2.30 21.91 -30.78
N VAL A 365 3.59 21.63 -31.01
CA VAL A 365 4.68 22.21 -30.21
C VAL A 365 4.72 23.74 -30.39
N ALA A 366 4.53 24.25 -31.61
CA ALA A 366 4.54 25.69 -31.88
C ALA A 366 3.30 26.43 -31.33
N SER A 367 2.11 25.83 -31.39
CA SER A 367 0.87 26.47 -30.92
C SER A 367 0.74 26.45 -29.40
N TRP A 368 1.35 25.46 -28.73
CA TRP A 368 1.24 25.27 -27.28
C TRP A 368 2.45 25.77 -26.50
N ALA A 369 3.56 26.11 -27.17
CA ALA A 369 4.69 26.86 -26.59
C ALA A 369 4.39 28.36 -26.31
N HIS A 370 3.16 28.83 -26.53
CA HIS A 370 2.75 30.24 -26.34
C HIS A 370 1.77 30.51 -25.18
N GLY A 371 1.58 29.59 -24.22
CA GLY A 371 1.27 30.04 -22.84
C GLY A 371 2.47 30.83 -22.30
N PRO A 372 2.35 31.78 -21.34
CA PRO A 372 3.47 32.64 -20.95
C PRO A 372 4.58 31.82 -20.29
N VAL A 373 5.50 31.32 -21.12
CA VAL A 373 6.75 30.69 -20.74
C VAL A 373 7.74 31.82 -20.58
N ASP A 374 7.75 32.42 -19.39
CA ASP A 374 8.84 33.31 -19.01
C ASP A 374 9.95 32.46 -18.40
N GLU A 375 10.63 31.68 -19.26
CA GLU A 375 11.84 30.93 -18.91
C GLU A 375 12.90 31.85 -18.28
N GLU A 376 12.91 33.13 -18.65
CA GLU A 376 13.80 34.15 -18.10
C GLU A 376 13.35 34.63 -16.72
N ALA A 377 12.04 34.75 -16.44
CA ALA A 377 11.54 35.02 -15.08
C ALA A 377 11.64 33.82 -14.14
N ASP A 378 11.46 32.58 -14.63
CA ASP A 378 11.67 31.37 -13.82
C ASP A 378 13.16 31.19 -13.51
N ARG A 379 14.05 31.49 -14.47
CA ARG A 379 15.51 31.54 -14.26
C ARG A 379 15.91 32.67 -13.32
N LYS A 380 15.28 33.85 -13.41
CA LYS A 380 15.48 34.97 -12.47
C LYS A 380 14.91 34.70 -11.07
N ARG A 381 13.82 33.95 -10.93
CA ARG A 381 13.29 33.49 -9.62
C ARG A 381 14.20 32.45 -8.98
N ALA A 382 14.77 31.54 -9.77
CA ALA A 382 15.78 30.59 -9.31
C ALA A 382 17.10 31.30 -8.91
N GLN A 383 17.52 32.33 -9.65
CA GLN A 383 18.67 33.18 -9.29
C GLN A 383 18.42 34.11 -8.09
N ALA A 384 17.18 34.58 -7.90
CA ALA A 384 16.81 35.39 -6.73
C ALA A 384 16.90 34.60 -5.40
N HIS A 385 16.92 33.27 -5.48
CA HIS A 385 17.13 32.37 -4.34
C HIS A 385 18.60 31.95 -4.18
N GLY A 386 19.56 32.83 -4.53
CA GLY A 386 21.02 32.62 -4.45
C GLY A 386 21.60 32.39 -3.04
N ARG A 387 20.99 31.52 -2.24
CA ARG A 387 21.53 30.97 -1.00
C ARG A 387 21.82 29.50 -1.24
N LYS A 388 23.00 29.04 -0.84
CA LYS A 388 23.32 27.60 -0.75
C LYS A 388 22.18 26.89 -0.01
N TYR A 389 21.58 25.89 -0.64
CA TYR A 389 20.61 25.05 0.04
C TYR A 389 21.33 23.91 0.76
N SER A 390 20.95 23.63 2.00
CA SER A 390 21.17 22.30 2.59
C SER A 390 20.20 21.31 1.94
N GLY A 391 20.54 20.02 1.86
CA GLY A 391 19.71 18.99 1.21
C GLY A 391 18.22 19.02 1.62
N ASP A 392 17.95 19.19 2.92
CA ASP A 392 16.60 19.32 3.47
C ASP A 392 15.83 20.55 2.99
N ARG A 393 16.52 21.68 2.82
CA ARG A 393 15.91 22.94 2.36
C ARG A 393 15.60 22.87 0.87
N LEU A 394 16.49 22.28 0.08
CA LEU A 394 16.24 22.04 -1.34
C LEU A 394 15.04 21.09 -1.54
N ARG A 395 14.99 20.00 -0.77
CA ARG A 395 13.87 19.06 -0.77
C ARG A 395 12.55 19.76 -0.44
N THR A 396 12.52 20.61 0.58
CA THR A 396 11.32 21.36 0.97
C THR A 396 10.88 22.32 -0.15
N ALA A 397 11.83 23.07 -0.73
CA ALA A 397 11.54 23.97 -1.86
C ALA A 397 11.01 23.21 -3.08
N VAL A 398 11.56 22.04 -3.39
CA VAL A 398 11.07 21.16 -4.46
C VAL A 398 9.66 20.66 -4.14
N VAL A 399 9.40 20.20 -2.92
CA VAL A 399 8.05 19.73 -2.52
C VAL A 399 7.04 20.86 -2.60
N ASP A 400 7.41 22.08 -2.21
CA ASP A 400 6.53 23.25 -2.27
C ASP A 400 6.28 23.70 -3.71
N ALA A 401 7.32 23.68 -4.57
CA ALA A 401 7.16 23.92 -6.00
C ALA A 401 6.20 22.91 -6.64
N LEU A 402 6.33 21.62 -6.29
CA LEU A 402 5.44 20.55 -6.78
C LEU A 402 3.98 20.67 -6.30
N ARG A 403 3.65 21.60 -5.39
CA ARG A 403 2.26 21.91 -5.02
C ARG A 403 1.56 22.79 -6.05
N ASP A 404 2.31 23.56 -6.84
CA ASP A 404 1.76 24.31 -7.96
C ASP A 404 1.40 23.35 -9.11
N ARG A 405 0.14 23.42 -9.56
CA ARG A 405 -0.42 22.51 -10.57
C ARG A 405 -0.09 22.91 -12.00
N VAL A 406 0.34 24.15 -12.23
CA VAL A 406 0.56 24.69 -13.59
C VAL A 406 2.03 24.61 -13.98
N SER A 407 2.94 25.01 -13.09
CA SER A 407 4.38 25.07 -13.39
C SER A 407 5.27 24.34 -12.39
N GLY A 408 4.66 23.62 -11.44
CA GLY A 408 5.37 23.06 -10.28
C GLY A 408 6.48 22.07 -10.63
N VAL A 409 6.24 21.18 -11.61
CA VAL A 409 7.26 20.21 -12.08
C VAL A 409 8.42 20.95 -12.75
N ARG A 410 8.14 21.90 -13.65
CA ARG A 410 9.17 22.68 -14.35
C ARG A 410 10.04 23.46 -13.37
N THR A 411 9.41 24.15 -12.41
CA THR A 411 10.10 24.91 -11.37
C THR A 411 10.99 24.00 -10.52
N ALA A 412 10.48 22.83 -10.13
CA ALA A 412 11.24 21.85 -9.37
C ALA A 412 12.44 21.28 -10.15
N VAL A 413 12.30 21.04 -11.47
CA VAL A 413 13.44 20.66 -12.34
C VAL A 413 14.50 21.75 -12.34
N CYS A 414 14.12 23.03 -12.52
CA CYS A 414 15.06 24.15 -12.52
C CYS A 414 15.80 24.28 -11.18
N LEU A 415 15.11 24.14 -10.05
CA LEU A 415 15.71 24.18 -8.72
C LEU A 415 16.77 23.10 -8.53
N VAL A 416 16.44 21.85 -8.89
CA VAL A 416 17.33 20.70 -8.74
C VAL A 416 18.53 20.80 -9.69
N ARG A 417 18.32 21.15 -10.96
CA ARG A 417 19.41 21.30 -11.94
C ARG A 417 20.37 22.40 -11.54
N SER A 418 19.84 23.56 -11.13
CA SER A 418 20.66 24.69 -10.69
C SER A 418 21.44 24.39 -9.41
N ALA A 419 20.85 23.65 -8.46
CA ALA A 419 21.57 23.19 -7.27
C ALA A 419 22.70 22.21 -7.61
N HIS A 420 22.44 21.26 -8.52
CA HIS A 420 23.45 20.32 -8.98
C HIS A 420 24.61 20.99 -9.73
N GLU A 421 24.33 21.95 -10.62
CA GLU A 421 25.35 22.74 -11.32
C GLU A 421 26.25 23.54 -10.36
N ARG A 422 25.75 23.89 -9.17
CA ARG A 422 26.51 24.52 -8.09
C ARG A 422 27.28 23.53 -7.20
N GLY A 423 27.19 22.23 -7.46
CA GLY A 423 27.79 21.18 -6.64
C GLY A 423 27.08 20.97 -5.29
N GLU A 424 25.81 21.36 -5.18
CA GLU A 424 25.00 21.13 -3.97
C GLU A 424 24.45 19.68 -3.94
N GLU A 425 24.15 19.19 -2.74
CA GLU A 425 23.54 17.86 -2.55
C GLU A 425 22.07 17.87 -2.97
N VAL A 426 21.71 17.02 -3.94
CA VAL A 426 20.36 16.99 -4.54
C VAL A 426 19.60 15.68 -4.34
N GLU A 427 20.21 14.67 -3.70
CA GLU A 427 19.66 13.30 -3.58
C GLU A 427 18.25 13.28 -2.95
N GLU A 428 18.12 13.98 -1.83
CA GLU A 428 16.88 14.11 -1.06
C GLU A 428 15.76 14.84 -1.83
N ALA A 429 16.13 15.78 -2.71
CA ALA A 429 15.22 16.58 -3.50
C ALA A 429 14.84 15.91 -4.84
N LEU A 430 15.71 15.05 -5.37
CA LEU A 430 15.46 14.30 -6.60
C LEU A 430 14.31 13.31 -6.46
N THR A 431 14.20 12.62 -5.32
CA THR A 431 13.17 11.59 -5.12
C THR A 431 11.74 12.12 -5.33
N PRO A 432 11.27 13.20 -4.66
CA PRO A 432 9.92 13.72 -4.88
C PRO A 432 9.72 14.28 -6.30
N LEU A 433 10.75 14.90 -6.89
CA LEU A 433 10.71 15.39 -8.27
C LEU A 433 10.48 14.25 -9.27
N LEU A 434 11.34 13.22 -9.25
CA LEU A 434 11.26 12.10 -10.18
C LEU A 434 9.95 11.31 -10.02
N LEU A 435 9.46 11.16 -8.79
CA LEU A 435 8.16 10.55 -8.55
C LEU A 435 7.02 11.38 -9.13
N ALA A 436 7.07 12.71 -9.03
CA ALA A 436 6.06 13.59 -9.62
C ALA A 436 6.05 13.48 -11.16
N ARG A 437 7.23 13.49 -11.80
CA ARG A 437 7.38 13.30 -13.26
C ARG A 437 6.83 11.96 -13.74
N LEU A 438 7.21 10.87 -13.06
CA LEU A 438 6.70 9.52 -13.36
C LEU A 438 5.21 9.31 -12.99
N LEU A 439 4.64 10.17 -12.15
CA LEU A 439 3.20 10.19 -11.85
C LEU A 439 2.40 11.03 -12.84
N GLY A 440 3.04 12.03 -13.45
CA GLY A 440 2.53 12.83 -14.57
C GLY A 440 2.67 12.14 -15.92
N ASP A 441 2.90 10.82 -15.95
CA ASP A 441 3.04 10.02 -17.18
C ASP A 441 4.16 10.50 -18.15
N GLU A 442 5.21 11.17 -17.65
CA GLU A 442 6.42 11.39 -18.45
C GLU A 442 7.15 10.08 -18.79
N ASP A 443 7.87 10.06 -19.92
CA ASP A 443 8.66 8.91 -20.36
C ASP A 443 9.66 8.44 -19.29
N PRO A 444 9.47 7.23 -18.71
CA PRO A 444 10.37 6.72 -17.70
C PRO A 444 11.81 6.55 -18.20
N ALA A 445 12.02 6.25 -19.48
CA ALA A 445 13.37 6.10 -20.02
C ALA A 445 14.11 7.45 -20.03
N ARG A 446 13.45 8.51 -20.50
CA ARG A 446 13.96 9.89 -20.43
C ARG A 446 14.23 10.34 -19.00
N VAL A 447 13.24 10.20 -18.10
CA VAL A 447 13.34 10.64 -16.70
C VAL A 447 14.48 9.93 -15.97
N MET A 448 14.64 8.63 -16.18
CA MET A 448 15.73 7.86 -15.57
C MET A 448 17.09 8.22 -16.18
N GLY A 449 17.17 8.42 -17.50
CA GLY A 449 18.40 8.82 -18.18
C GLY A 449 18.94 10.16 -17.68
N GLU A 450 18.06 11.17 -17.55
CA GLU A 450 18.42 12.48 -16.99
C GLU A 450 18.91 12.36 -15.54
N ALA A 451 18.24 11.56 -14.71
CA ALA A 451 18.62 11.38 -13.31
C ALA A 451 19.98 10.66 -13.16
N LEU A 452 20.28 9.68 -14.01
CA LEU A 452 21.56 8.95 -13.99
C LEU A 452 22.73 9.82 -14.46
N GLN A 453 22.49 10.77 -15.38
CA GLN A 453 23.50 11.74 -15.81
C GLN A 453 23.98 12.64 -14.66
N MET A 454 23.14 12.86 -13.65
CA MET A 454 23.50 13.63 -12.46
C MET A 454 24.43 12.85 -11.49
N GLN A 455 24.70 11.57 -11.77
CA GLN A 455 25.57 10.70 -10.95
C GLN A 455 25.16 10.62 -9.47
N VAL A 456 23.87 10.80 -9.18
CA VAL A 456 23.32 10.70 -7.82
C VAL A 456 22.61 9.37 -7.64
N ARG A 457 22.78 8.77 -6.46
CA ARG A 457 22.09 7.54 -6.10
C ARG A 457 20.58 7.79 -6.02
N LEU A 458 19.80 6.94 -6.69
CA LEU A 458 18.34 7.08 -6.71
C LEU A 458 17.69 6.17 -5.69
N HIS A 459 16.64 6.67 -5.03
CA HIS A 459 15.85 5.89 -4.09
C HIS A 459 15.05 4.80 -4.82
N ASP A 460 14.93 3.61 -4.21
CA ASP A 460 14.21 2.44 -4.76
C ASP A 460 12.79 2.74 -5.24
N ALA A 461 12.11 3.69 -4.61
CA ALA A 461 10.76 4.11 -5.00
C ALA A 461 10.70 4.61 -6.45
N VAL A 462 11.76 5.27 -6.93
CA VAL A 462 11.85 5.81 -8.28
C VAL A 462 11.98 4.68 -9.30
N TYR A 463 12.93 3.75 -9.12
CA TYR A 463 13.08 2.57 -9.97
C TYR A 463 11.80 1.73 -10.04
N ASN A 464 11.18 1.50 -8.88
CA ASN A 464 9.93 0.74 -8.80
C ASN A 464 8.78 1.42 -9.53
N ARG A 465 8.69 2.75 -9.48
CA ARG A 465 7.66 3.51 -10.19
C ARG A 465 7.95 3.52 -11.70
N ALA A 466 9.19 3.75 -12.12
CA ALA A 466 9.61 3.75 -13.51
C ALA A 466 9.35 2.39 -14.18
N ALA A 467 9.75 1.29 -13.53
CA ALA A 467 9.48 -0.06 -14.03
C ALA A 467 7.97 -0.32 -14.21
N ARG A 468 7.13 0.12 -13.27
CA ARG A 468 5.67 -0.03 -13.39
C ARG A 468 5.05 0.86 -14.46
N ALA A 469 5.59 2.06 -14.68
CA ALA A 469 5.16 2.94 -15.77
C ALA A 469 5.50 2.31 -17.13
N LEU A 470 6.72 1.79 -17.31
CA LEU A 470 7.14 1.05 -18.52
C LEU A 470 6.26 -0.18 -18.78
N MET A 471 5.92 -0.95 -17.74
CA MET A 471 4.98 -2.07 -17.88
C MET A 471 3.59 -1.62 -18.31
N ALA A 472 3.10 -0.50 -17.78
CA ALA A 472 1.81 0.06 -18.17
C ALA A 472 1.80 0.51 -19.64
N TRP A 473 2.97 0.90 -20.16
CA TRP A 473 3.19 1.26 -21.57
C TRP A 473 3.48 0.05 -22.47
N GLY A 474 3.44 -1.17 -21.92
CA GLY A 474 3.74 -2.39 -22.67
C GLY A 474 5.22 -2.65 -22.91
N GLN A 475 6.12 -1.80 -22.40
CA GLN A 475 7.57 -1.92 -22.55
C GLN A 475 8.17 -2.82 -21.46
N MET A 476 7.83 -4.11 -21.51
CA MET A 476 8.19 -5.07 -20.46
C MET A 476 9.71 -5.34 -20.39
N GLU A 477 10.42 -5.30 -21.52
CA GLU A 477 11.88 -5.49 -21.52
C GLU A 477 12.62 -4.31 -20.88
N ALA A 478 12.24 -3.08 -21.24
CA ALA A 478 12.76 -1.87 -20.60
C ALA A 478 12.46 -1.85 -19.09
N ALA A 479 11.29 -2.34 -18.68
CA ALA A 479 10.96 -2.49 -17.26
C ALA A 479 11.89 -3.48 -16.54
N ALA A 480 12.28 -4.58 -17.20
CA ALA A 480 13.26 -5.52 -16.66
C ALA A 480 14.66 -4.90 -16.57
N ASP A 481 15.08 -4.10 -17.56
CA ASP A 481 16.32 -3.35 -17.52
C ASP A 481 16.40 -2.38 -16.34
N VAL A 482 15.33 -1.62 -16.08
CA VAL A 482 15.24 -0.73 -14.92
C VAL A 482 15.38 -1.50 -13.60
N CYS A 483 14.80 -2.70 -13.51
CA CYS A 483 14.93 -3.55 -12.31
C CYS A 483 16.35 -4.12 -12.14
N ARG A 484 17.03 -4.48 -13.24
CA ARG A 484 18.44 -4.90 -13.23
C ARG A 484 19.35 -3.74 -12.83
N LEU A 485 19.07 -2.54 -13.31
CA LEU A 485 19.78 -1.32 -12.92
C LEU A 485 19.58 -1.03 -11.42
N ALA A 486 18.35 -1.10 -10.91
CA ALA A 486 18.05 -0.94 -9.49
C ALA A 486 18.81 -1.95 -8.62
N ALA A 487 18.88 -3.21 -9.06
CA ALA A 487 19.66 -4.24 -8.37
C ALA A 487 21.16 -3.92 -8.35
N ARG A 488 21.73 -3.38 -9.43
CA ARG A 488 23.15 -2.96 -9.47
C ARG A 488 23.42 -1.80 -8.51
N GLU A 489 22.61 -0.75 -8.58
CA GLU A 489 22.81 0.50 -7.82
C GLU A 489 22.48 0.34 -6.32
N ASN A 490 21.39 -0.37 -5.99
CA ASN A 490 20.87 -0.45 -4.62
C ASN A 490 20.94 -1.86 -4.00
N GLY A 491 20.95 -2.90 -4.82
CA GLY A 491 20.93 -4.30 -4.40
C GLY A 491 22.28 -5.01 -4.40
N SER A 492 23.39 -4.31 -4.65
CA SER A 492 24.72 -4.91 -4.84
C SER A 492 24.74 -6.00 -5.92
N GLY A 493 23.98 -5.79 -7.00
CA GLY A 493 23.79 -6.73 -8.10
C GLY A 493 22.76 -7.85 -7.85
N ARG A 494 22.24 -8.01 -6.63
CA ARG A 494 21.26 -9.06 -6.31
C ARG A 494 19.86 -8.70 -6.79
N LEU A 495 19.26 -9.53 -7.65
CA LEU A 495 17.91 -9.28 -8.17
C LEU A 495 16.83 -9.37 -7.09
N LEU A 496 17.04 -10.22 -6.07
CA LEU A 496 16.14 -10.43 -4.93
C LEU A 496 16.49 -9.56 -3.72
N TYR A 497 16.99 -8.35 -3.92
CA TYR A 497 17.28 -7.45 -2.80
C TYR A 497 16.00 -6.83 -2.18
N SER A 498 14.93 -6.67 -2.98
CA SER A 498 13.66 -6.11 -2.53
C SER A 498 12.43 -6.80 -3.13
N ARG A 499 11.34 -6.82 -2.36
CA ARG A 499 10.05 -7.40 -2.79
C ARG A 499 9.46 -6.77 -4.03
N TYR A 500 9.74 -5.47 -4.24
CA TYR A 500 9.20 -4.72 -5.35
C TYR A 500 10.00 -5.01 -6.62
N ASN A 501 11.32 -5.11 -6.52
CA ASN A 501 12.18 -5.50 -7.63
C ASN A 501 11.84 -6.92 -8.12
N PHE A 502 11.70 -7.86 -7.18
CA PHE A 502 11.23 -9.22 -7.49
C PHE A 502 9.87 -9.22 -8.20
N ALA A 503 8.88 -8.54 -7.63
CA ALA A 503 7.53 -8.52 -8.20
C ALA A 503 7.52 -7.91 -9.61
N ASN A 504 8.30 -6.87 -9.83
CA ASN A 504 8.43 -6.22 -11.13
C ASN A 504 9.12 -7.14 -12.15
N LEU A 505 10.21 -7.82 -11.78
CA LEU A 505 10.91 -8.76 -12.64
C LEU A 505 10.05 -9.97 -13.02
N VAL A 506 9.34 -10.56 -12.06
CA VAL A 506 8.42 -11.69 -12.34
C VAL A 506 7.33 -11.24 -13.32
N PHE A 507 6.76 -10.05 -13.13
CA PHE A 507 5.75 -9.53 -14.04
C PHE A 507 6.33 -9.28 -15.45
N ALA A 508 7.49 -8.61 -15.55
CA ALA A 508 8.14 -8.32 -16.82
C ALA A 508 8.53 -9.60 -17.57
N TYR A 509 9.24 -10.53 -16.94
CA TYR A 509 9.70 -11.77 -17.57
C TYR A 509 8.53 -12.69 -17.97
N THR A 510 7.46 -12.72 -17.18
CA THR A 510 6.23 -13.40 -17.58
C THR A 510 5.60 -12.70 -18.78
N GLY A 511 5.54 -11.35 -18.77
CA GLY A 511 5.03 -10.54 -19.88
C GLY A 511 5.73 -10.84 -21.21
N THR A 512 7.06 -10.95 -21.19
CA THR A 512 7.92 -11.20 -22.37
C THR A 512 8.24 -12.67 -22.63
N THR A 513 7.57 -13.62 -21.96
CA THR A 513 7.83 -15.08 -22.08
C THR A 513 9.29 -15.51 -21.87
N ARG A 514 10.09 -14.73 -21.11
CA ARG A 514 11.51 -15.02 -20.83
C ARG A 514 11.69 -16.00 -19.68
N TYR A 515 11.20 -17.23 -19.87
CA TYR A 515 11.24 -18.26 -18.82
C TYR A 515 12.65 -18.63 -18.36
N GLN A 516 13.65 -18.54 -19.25
CA GLN A 516 15.06 -18.75 -18.90
C GLN A 516 15.59 -17.77 -17.85
N ALA A 517 15.07 -16.54 -17.82
CA ALA A 517 15.43 -15.55 -16.79
C ALA A 517 14.50 -15.63 -15.57
N LEU A 518 13.27 -16.13 -15.75
CA LEU A 518 12.28 -16.26 -14.69
C LEU A 518 12.57 -17.44 -13.75
N LEU A 519 12.96 -18.60 -14.30
CA LEU A 519 13.15 -19.82 -13.51
C LEU A 519 14.25 -19.67 -12.44
N PRO A 520 15.48 -19.20 -12.77
CA PRO A 520 16.50 -18.98 -11.76
C PRO A 520 16.08 -17.97 -10.68
N LEU A 521 15.32 -16.94 -11.07
CA LEU A 521 14.79 -15.94 -10.15
C LEU A 521 13.77 -16.54 -9.16
N LEU A 522 12.93 -17.48 -9.62
CA LEU A 522 11.97 -18.19 -8.77
C LEU A 522 12.67 -19.25 -7.89
N ASP A 523 13.70 -19.91 -8.40
CA ASP A 523 14.52 -20.87 -7.64
C ASP A 523 15.28 -20.16 -6.52
N GLU A 524 15.92 -19.03 -6.80
CA GLU A 524 16.57 -18.19 -5.80
C GLU A 524 15.53 -17.67 -4.77
N PHE A 525 14.34 -17.26 -5.24
CA PHE A 525 13.26 -16.81 -4.35
C PHE A 525 12.70 -17.91 -3.45
N THR A 526 12.74 -19.18 -3.87
CA THR A 526 12.25 -20.34 -3.09
C THR A 526 13.33 -20.99 -2.22
N SER A 527 14.62 -20.83 -2.56
CA SER A 527 15.76 -21.29 -1.77
C SER A 527 16.20 -20.32 -0.67
N GLU A 528 16.13 -18.99 -0.88
CA GLU A 528 16.65 -18.00 0.09
C GLU A 528 15.65 -17.56 1.18
N VAL A 529 16.07 -17.47 2.45
CA VAL A 529 15.21 -16.99 3.55
C VAL A 529 14.96 -15.48 3.46
N LEU A 530 14.02 -15.07 2.61
CA LEU A 530 13.62 -13.67 2.42
C LEU A 530 12.47 -13.31 3.35
N TRP A 531 12.68 -12.36 4.26
CA TRP A 531 11.69 -11.96 5.27
C TRP A 531 10.38 -11.40 4.67
N TRP A 532 10.40 -10.98 3.40
CA TRP A 532 9.28 -10.47 2.63
C TRP A 532 8.68 -11.49 1.63
N ARG A 533 9.19 -12.73 1.55
CA ARG A 533 8.68 -13.80 0.66
C ARG A 533 7.17 -14.01 0.79
N GLY A 534 6.65 -13.94 2.02
CA GLY A 534 5.24 -14.13 2.33
C GLY A 534 4.33 -12.93 2.00
N ASN A 535 4.86 -11.85 1.43
CA ASN A 535 4.10 -10.64 1.14
C ASN A 535 3.00 -10.89 0.09
N ARG A 536 1.84 -10.25 0.27
CA ARG A 536 0.71 -10.31 -0.65
C ARG A 536 1.12 -9.95 -2.08
N LEU A 537 1.94 -8.92 -2.26
CA LEU A 537 2.43 -8.50 -3.58
C LEU A 537 3.13 -9.65 -4.31
N CYS A 538 4.09 -10.32 -3.66
CA CYS A 538 4.84 -11.43 -4.26
C CYS A 538 3.92 -12.60 -4.62
N LYS A 539 2.98 -12.95 -3.72
CA LYS A 539 2.01 -14.03 -3.95
C LYS A 539 1.05 -13.72 -5.10
N GLU A 540 0.52 -12.50 -5.15
CA GLU A 540 -0.37 -12.06 -6.21
C GLU A 540 0.37 -12.01 -7.56
N THR A 541 1.59 -11.50 -7.59
CA THR A 541 2.42 -11.50 -8.80
C THR A 541 2.70 -12.91 -9.29
N ILE A 542 3.11 -13.85 -8.44
CA ILE A 542 3.32 -15.25 -8.82
C ILE A 542 2.02 -15.89 -9.32
N LYS A 543 0.91 -15.67 -8.61
CA LYS A 543 -0.41 -16.19 -9.03
C LYS A 543 -0.83 -15.64 -10.39
N LEU A 544 -0.61 -14.35 -10.64
CA LEU A 544 -0.89 -13.71 -11.93
C LEU A 544 0.01 -14.27 -13.03
N ALA A 545 1.29 -14.48 -12.72
CA ALA A 545 2.24 -15.09 -13.64
C ALA A 545 1.82 -16.51 -14.02
N MET A 546 1.49 -17.36 -13.04
CA MET A 546 0.96 -18.71 -13.27
C MET A 546 -0.32 -18.67 -14.12
N LYS A 547 -1.27 -17.79 -13.81
CA LYS A 547 -2.51 -17.66 -14.59
C LYS A 547 -2.25 -17.23 -16.04
N ALA A 548 -1.29 -16.34 -16.26
CA ALA A 548 -0.89 -15.90 -17.59
C ALA A 548 -0.23 -17.04 -18.37
N THR A 549 0.68 -17.79 -17.73
CA THR A 549 1.33 -18.96 -18.33
C THR A 549 0.31 -20.06 -18.66
N VAL A 550 -0.60 -20.41 -17.75
CA VAL A 550 -1.69 -21.38 -17.99
C VAL A 550 -2.58 -20.95 -19.16
N ARG A 551 -2.95 -19.67 -19.26
CA ARG A 551 -3.73 -19.18 -20.40
C ARG A 551 -2.99 -19.38 -21.72
N ARG A 552 -1.68 -19.12 -21.77
CA ARG A 552 -0.87 -19.34 -22.97
C ARG A 552 -0.71 -20.82 -23.30
N VAL A 553 -0.53 -21.68 -22.30
CA VAL A 553 -0.58 -23.15 -22.44
C VAL A 553 -1.87 -23.59 -23.15
N VAL A 554 -3.02 -23.06 -22.74
CA VAL A 554 -4.32 -23.43 -23.34
C VAL A 554 -4.51 -22.86 -24.76
N MET A 555 -3.90 -21.71 -25.07
CA MET A 555 -4.14 -20.99 -26.32
C MET A 555 -3.09 -21.24 -27.41
N ASP A 556 -1.90 -21.72 -27.06
CA ASP A 556 -0.74 -21.75 -27.95
C ASP A 556 -0.23 -23.18 -28.23
N GLY A 557 -0.52 -23.69 -29.42
CA GLY A 557 -0.22 -25.06 -29.82
C GLY A 557 1.24 -25.30 -30.27
N GLN A 558 1.97 -24.26 -30.67
CA GLN A 558 3.34 -24.39 -31.17
C GLN A 558 4.40 -24.28 -30.05
N ASP A 559 4.14 -23.50 -29.00
CA ASP A 559 5.05 -23.29 -27.86
C ASP A 559 4.57 -23.95 -26.54
N TRP A 560 3.59 -24.85 -26.63
CA TRP A 560 2.99 -25.60 -25.52
C TRP A 560 4.02 -26.14 -24.52
N LEU A 561 5.09 -26.78 -25.02
CA LEU A 561 6.08 -27.45 -24.18
C LEU A 561 6.85 -26.44 -23.32
N ARG A 562 7.20 -25.26 -23.87
CA ARG A 562 7.90 -24.20 -23.15
C ARG A 562 7.06 -23.62 -22.02
N HIS A 563 5.77 -23.42 -22.27
CA HIS A 563 4.85 -22.89 -21.27
C HIS A 563 4.49 -23.93 -20.20
N LYS A 564 4.39 -25.21 -20.57
CA LYS A 564 4.16 -26.33 -19.64
C LYS A 564 5.33 -26.52 -18.69
N THR A 565 6.57 -26.47 -19.18
CA THR A 565 7.77 -26.61 -18.35
C THR A 565 7.91 -25.47 -17.33
N ALA A 566 7.41 -24.27 -17.66
CA ALA A 566 7.39 -23.14 -16.73
C ALA A 566 6.32 -23.22 -15.61
N LEU A 567 5.47 -24.25 -15.61
CA LEU A 567 4.45 -24.49 -14.58
C LEU A 567 4.84 -25.56 -13.54
N GLY A 568 5.87 -26.36 -13.82
CA GLY A 568 6.47 -27.27 -12.85
C GLY A 568 7.37 -26.51 -11.90
#